data_AF-A0A5N5X675-F1
#
_entry.id   AF-A0A5N5X675-F1
#
_cell.length_a   1.000
_cell.length_b   1.000
_cell.length_c   1.000
_cell.angle_alpha   90.00
_cell.angle_beta   90.00
_cell.angle_gamma   90.00
#
_symmetry.space_group_name_H-M   'P 1'
#
loop_
_entity.id
_entity.type
_entity.pdbx_description
1 polymer ?
#
loop_
_entity_poly.entity_id
_entity_poly.type
_entity_poly.pdbx_seq_one_letter_code
_entity_poly.pdbx_strand_id
1 'polypeptide(L)'
;MNGHHYEKTFSHRTSSPLAPLIGRLPNLRTLAIKGVVKQGILRQNAEAIKFQGLFLGAVAPHSGGSGPLQSLETCELNLYGYQRWRQTKWTSPERHRYIDALKLHTSTLTTLGLDLWRDRETDDDGWNQHLDFREFACVEKLTIEERMLWGGYENEIAEPENLLPYNLKMLTLDDWPSAHQELDGLNILYEWITLGQLPNLE
;
A
#
# COMPACT_ATOMS: atom_id res chain seq x y z
N MET A 1 23.81 -7.01 20.54
CA MET A 1 23.88 -5.70 19.86
C MET A 1 22.48 -5.10 19.94
N ASN A 2 22.33 -3.98 20.65
CA ASN A 2 21.03 -3.39 20.95
C ASN A 2 20.51 -2.64 19.71
N GLY A 3 19.54 -3.23 19.01
CA GLY A 3 18.81 -2.56 17.95
C GLY A 3 17.91 -1.49 18.55
N HIS A 4 18.28 -0.22 18.38
CA HIS A 4 17.40 0.88 18.74
C HIS A 4 16.22 0.89 17.76
N HIS A 5 15.05 0.50 18.25
CA HIS A 5 13.78 0.65 17.53
C HIS A 5 13.41 2.14 17.54
N TYR A 6 13.58 2.80 16.40
CA TYR A 6 13.21 4.20 16.25
C TYR A 6 11.79 4.29 15.69
N GLU A 7 10.81 4.35 16.58
CA GLU A 7 9.43 4.68 16.22
C GLU A 7 9.26 6.20 16.30
N LYS A 8 8.91 6.86 15.19
CA LYS A 8 8.68 8.30 15.16
C LYS A 8 7.36 8.62 14.47
N THR A 9 6.34 8.90 15.26
CA THR A 9 5.02 9.33 14.81
C THR A 9 5.01 10.83 14.55
N PHE A 10 4.70 11.26 13.33
CA PHE A 10 4.62 12.68 12.97
C PHE A 10 3.17 13.12 12.81
N SER A 11 2.76 14.20 13.49
CA SER A 11 1.45 14.84 13.30
C SER A 11 1.59 16.32 12.87
N HIS A 12 1.01 16.62 11.72
CA HIS A 12 0.64 17.92 11.11
C HIS A 12 1.59 19.14 11.19
N ARG A 13 2.19 19.48 10.04
CA ARG A 13 2.07 20.74 9.26
C ARG A 13 3.23 20.78 8.24
N THR A 14 2.89 20.80 6.94
CA THR A 14 3.80 20.81 5.76
C THR A 14 4.52 19.48 5.47
N SER A 15 4.13 18.82 4.36
CA SER A 15 4.76 17.59 3.85
C SER A 15 6.10 17.82 3.16
N SER A 16 6.54 19.07 3.01
CA SER A 16 7.63 19.41 2.08
C SER A 16 9.07 19.27 2.62
N PRO A 17 9.40 19.47 3.91
CA PRO A 17 10.78 19.29 4.38
C PRO A 17 11.09 17.88 4.92
N LEU A 18 10.08 17.08 5.24
CA LEU A 18 10.28 15.81 5.97
C LEU A 18 10.68 14.64 5.06
N ALA A 19 10.13 14.54 3.85
CA ALA A 19 10.41 13.43 2.93
C ALA A 19 11.92 13.25 2.66
N PRO A 20 12.66 14.30 2.25
CA PRO A 20 14.09 14.20 2.02
C PRO A 20 14.89 13.89 3.28
N LEU A 21 14.38 14.24 4.47
CA LEU A 21 15.02 13.90 5.74
C LEU A 21 14.83 12.42 6.08
N ILE A 22 13.63 11.88 5.86
CA ILE A 22 13.33 10.46 6.06
C ILE A 22 14.18 9.61 5.12
N GLY A 23 14.25 9.97 3.83
CA GLY A 23 15.07 9.29 2.82
C GLY A 23 16.58 9.25 3.12
N ARG A 24 17.05 10.05 4.08
CA ARG A 24 18.46 10.12 4.51
C ARG A 24 18.75 9.35 5.80
N LEU A 25 17.80 8.57 6.31
CA LEU A 25 18.00 7.76 7.52
C LEU A 25 18.51 6.36 7.11
N PRO A 26 19.84 6.11 7.08
CA PRO A 26 20.42 4.89 6.49
C PRO A 26 20.02 3.62 7.24
N ASN A 27 19.67 3.75 8.52
CA ASN A 27 19.30 2.66 9.41
C ASN A 27 17.78 2.59 9.67
N LEU A 28 16.97 3.31 8.89
CA LEU A 28 15.52 3.27 9.04
C LEU A 28 15.01 1.90 8.58
N ARG A 29 14.50 1.11 9.55
CA ARG A 29 13.93 -0.21 9.31
C ARG A 29 12.42 -0.21 9.16
N THR A 30 11.75 0.74 9.81
CA THR A 30 10.29 0.83 9.80
C THR A 30 9.89 2.23 9.37
N LEU A 31 9.11 2.31 8.29
CA LEU A 31 8.42 3.53 7.86
C LEU A 31 6.92 3.29 7.96
N ALA A 32 6.25 4.00 8.86
CA ALA A 32 4.80 3.96 8.97
C ALA A 32 4.24 5.37 8.88
N ILE A 33 3.46 5.63 7.84
CA ILE A 33 2.75 6.90 7.64
C ILE A 33 1.27 6.65 7.90
N LYS A 34 0.82 7.11 9.07
CA LYS A 34 -0.57 6.97 9.53
C LYS A 34 -1.24 8.34 9.52
N GLY A 35 -2.24 8.50 8.67
CA GLY A 35 -3.02 9.74 8.57
C GLY A 35 -4.42 9.56 9.17
N VAL A 36 -4.91 10.57 9.89
CA VAL A 36 -6.34 10.69 10.20
C VAL A 36 -6.90 11.87 9.40
N VAL A 37 -7.73 11.57 8.41
CA VAL A 37 -8.31 12.58 7.53
C VAL A 37 -9.61 13.11 8.17
N LYS A 38 -9.59 14.37 8.64
CA LYS A 38 -10.71 15.00 9.37
C LYS A 38 -11.83 15.45 8.42
N GLN A 39 -13.07 15.58 8.92
CA GLN A 39 -14.27 15.88 8.11
C GLN A 39 -14.14 17.17 7.26
N GLY A 40 -14.49 17.09 5.95
CA GLY A 40 -14.66 18.22 5.02
C GLY A 40 -14.00 18.03 3.64
N ILE A 41 -14.80 17.81 2.59
CA ILE A 41 -14.39 17.35 1.24
C ILE A 41 -13.10 17.96 0.69
N LEU A 42 -13.01 19.29 0.66
CA LEU A 42 -11.85 19.97 0.08
C LEU A 42 -10.58 19.90 0.95
N ARG A 43 -10.72 19.79 2.27
CA ARG A 43 -9.58 19.68 3.19
C ARG A 43 -9.02 18.26 3.24
N GLN A 44 -9.86 17.27 2.98
CA GLN A 44 -9.48 15.85 2.99
C GLN A 44 -8.50 15.49 1.88
N ASN A 45 -8.78 15.94 0.65
CA ASN A 45 -7.91 15.65 -0.50
C ASN A 45 -6.54 16.30 -0.33
N ALA A 46 -6.49 17.52 0.18
CA ALA A 46 -5.23 18.22 0.44
C ALA A 46 -4.40 17.58 1.56
N GLU A 47 -5.01 16.87 2.52
CA GLU A 47 -4.29 16.12 3.56
C GLU A 47 -3.79 14.77 3.03
N ALA A 48 -4.61 14.04 2.29
CA ALA A 48 -4.20 12.80 1.63
C ALA A 48 -3.00 13.03 0.70
N ILE A 49 -3.05 14.06 -0.16
CA ILE A 49 -1.95 14.46 -1.07
C ILE A 49 -0.65 14.77 -0.30
N LYS A 50 -0.74 15.25 0.94
CA LYS A 50 0.45 15.52 1.77
C LYS A 50 1.09 14.24 2.28
N PHE A 51 0.29 13.31 2.79
CA PHE A 51 0.80 12.00 3.25
C PHE A 51 1.36 11.19 2.08
N GLN A 52 0.72 11.30 0.92
CA GLN A 52 1.19 10.78 -0.36
C GLN A 52 2.57 11.29 -0.76
N GLY A 53 2.72 12.61 -0.87
CA GLY A 53 4.00 13.22 -1.22
C GLY A 53 5.08 12.92 -0.18
N LEU A 54 4.72 12.79 1.09
CA LEU A 54 5.63 12.35 2.15
C LEU A 54 6.07 10.90 1.96
N PHE A 55 5.14 9.99 1.64
CA PHE A 55 5.43 8.59 1.41
C PHE A 55 6.31 8.39 0.19
N LEU A 56 5.88 8.89 -0.99
CA LEU A 56 6.68 8.82 -2.22
C LEU A 56 8.04 9.48 -2.02
N GLY A 57 8.06 10.68 -1.42
CA GLY A 57 9.30 11.36 -1.11
C GLY A 57 10.13 10.69 -0.01
N ALA A 58 9.67 9.64 0.68
CA ALA A 58 10.49 8.89 1.61
C ALA A 58 11.10 7.63 0.96
N VAL A 59 10.34 6.97 0.09
CA VAL A 59 10.74 5.68 -0.52
C VAL A 59 11.33 5.83 -1.93
N ALA A 60 10.97 6.89 -2.67
CA ALA A 60 11.50 7.12 -4.01
C ALA A 60 12.93 7.70 -3.98
N PRO A 61 13.74 7.45 -5.03
CA PRO A 61 15.09 7.98 -5.10
C PRO A 61 15.03 9.48 -5.38
N HIS A 62 15.80 10.27 -4.64
CA HIS A 62 15.87 11.70 -4.86
C HIS A 62 16.98 12.02 -5.85
N SER A 63 16.70 12.91 -6.81
CA SER A 63 17.70 13.50 -7.72
C SER A 63 18.81 14.31 -7.00
N GLY A 64 18.75 14.43 -5.66
CA GLY A 64 19.73 15.12 -4.81
C GLY A 64 20.66 14.20 -3.97
N GLY A 65 20.79 12.92 -4.31
CA GLY A 65 21.87 12.06 -3.79
C GLY A 65 21.58 11.23 -2.54
N SER A 66 20.34 11.19 -2.03
CA SER A 66 19.97 10.12 -1.08
C SER A 66 19.52 8.89 -1.88
N GLY A 67 20.29 7.80 -1.77
CA GLY A 67 19.89 6.50 -2.30
C GLY A 67 18.65 5.94 -1.58
N PRO A 68 18.11 4.80 -2.04
CA PRO A 68 16.98 4.16 -1.36
C PRO A 68 17.33 3.83 0.09
N LEU A 69 16.33 3.85 0.97
CA LEU A 69 16.38 3.32 2.34
C LEU A 69 16.83 1.84 2.35
N GLN A 70 18.14 1.63 2.44
CA GLN A 70 18.78 0.30 2.29
C GLN A 70 18.48 -0.67 3.43
N SER A 71 17.96 -0.18 4.55
CA SER A 71 17.63 -1.02 5.71
C SER A 71 16.13 -1.20 5.91
N LEU A 72 15.29 -0.76 4.96
CA LEU A 72 13.83 -0.72 5.17
C LEU A 72 13.24 -2.13 5.13
N GLU A 73 12.73 -2.59 6.27
CA GLU A 73 12.15 -3.92 6.49
C GLU A 73 10.61 -3.86 6.55
N THR A 74 10.05 -2.78 7.07
CA THR A 74 8.60 -2.58 7.21
C THR A 74 8.17 -1.26 6.61
N CYS A 75 7.17 -1.29 5.73
CA CYS A 75 6.59 -0.10 5.12
C CYS A 75 5.06 -0.13 5.20
N GLU A 76 4.49 0.88 5.86
CA GLU A 76 3.04 1.02 6.02
C GLU A 76 2.58 2.42 5.57
N LEU A 77 1.63 2.46 4.64
CA LEU A 77 0.82 3.64 4.35
C LEU A 77 -0.61 3.35 4.78
N ASN A 78 -1.11 4.05 5.80
CA ASN A 78 -2.44 3.82 6.32
C ASN A 78 -3.18 5.14 6.53
N LEU A 79 -4.24 5.37 5.75
CA LEU A 79 -4.98 6.62 5.76
C LEU A 79 -6.38 6.35 6.37
N TYR A 80 -6.46 6.44 7.69
CA TYR A 80 -7.70 6.30 8.44
C TYR A 80 -8.61 7.54 8.30
N GLY A 81 -9.91 7.35 8.11
CA GLY A 81 -10.89 8.46 8.10
C GLY A 81 -12.33 7.97 8.06
N TYR A 82 -13.23 8.63 8.82
CA TYR A 82 -14.65 8.23 9.00
C TYR A 82 -15.52 8.36 7.73
N GLN A 83 -14.92 8.62 6.57
CA GLN A 83 -15.52 8.63 5.23
C GLN A 83 -14.49 8.23 4.17
N ARG A 84 -13.70 7.18 4.46
CA ARG A 84 -12.71 6.54 3.55
C ARG A 84 -13.18 6.46 2.09
N TRP A 85 -14.48 6.26 1.92
CA TRP A 85 -15.11 5.86 0.67
C TRP A 85 -15.35 6.92 -0.40
N ARG A 86 -15.33 8.23 -0.09
CA ARG A 86 -15.89 9.23 -1.03
C ARG A 86 -14.87 10.12 -1.75
N GLN A 87 -13.59 10.15 -1.35
CA GLN A 87 -12.83 11.41 -1.53
C GLN A 87 -11.36 11.28 -1.94
N THR A 88 -10.64 10.18 -1.67
CA THR A 88 -9.33 9.95 -2.31
C THR A 88 -9.50 9.24 -3.64
N LYS A 89 -9.33 9.99 -4.73
CA LYS A 89 -9.32 9.44 -6.09
C LYS A 89 -7.89 9.09 -6.45
N TRP A 90 -7.49 7.83 -6.27
CA TRP A 90 -6.27 7.34 -6.93
C TRP A 90 -6.63 6.83 -8.30
N THR A 91 -5.98 7.39 -9.30
CA THR A 91 -5.97 6.81 -10.63
C THR A 91 -5.11 5.54 -10.64
N SER A 92 -5.35 4.62 -11.57
CA SER A 92 -4.49 3.44 -11.74
C SER A 92 -3.01 3.80 -11.88
N PRO A 93 -2.62 4.79 -12.70
CA PRO A 93 -1.22 5.20 -12.83
C PRO A 93 -0.62 5.71 -11.53
N GLU A 94 -1.40 6.38 -10.68
CA GLU A 94 -0.90 6.82 -9.38
C GLU A 94 -0.59 5.64 -8.49
N ARG A 95 -1.48 4.65 -8.37
CA ARG A 95 -1.23 3.43 -7.57
C ARG A 95 0.04 2.71 -8.01
N HIS A 96 0.22 2.54 -9.32
CA HIS A 96 1.42 1.92 -9.89
C HIS A 96 2.71 2.69 -9.54
N ARG A 97 2.68 4.03 -9.51
CA ARG A 97 3.84 4.83 -9.08
C ARG A 97 4.27 4.53 -7.64
N TYR A 98 3.35 4.20 -6.73
CA TYR A 98 3.71 3.79 -5.36
C TYR A 98 4.42 2.44 -5.36
N ILE A 99 3.88 1.48 -6.11
CA ILE A 99 4.48 0.16 -6.27
C ILE A 99 5.89 0.29 -6.87
N ASP A 100 6.04 1.03 -7.96
CA ASP A 100 7.33 1.25 -8.61
C ASP A 100 8.35 1.93 -7.71
N ALA A 101 7.94 2.90 -6.88
CA ALA A 101 8.82 3.52 -5.91
C ALA A 101 9.30 2.51 -4.84
N LEU A 102 8.43 1.58 -4.43
CA LEU A 102 8.75 0.55 -3.45
C LEU A 102 9.63 -0.57 -4.02
N LYS A 103 9.67 -0.75 -5.34
CA LYS A 103 10.51 -1.78 -6.01
C LYS A 103 12.01 -1.65 -5.68
N LEU A 104 12.44 -0.46 -5.25
CA LEU A 104 13.82 -0.22 -4.79
C LEU A 104 14.18 -0.91 -3.47
N HIS A 105 13.18 -1.42 -2.75
CA HIS A 105 13.33 -2.05 -1.44
C HIS A 105 12.89 -3.53 -1.44
N THR A 106 12.75 -4.14 -2.61
CA THR A 106 12.25 -5.53 -2.77
C THR A 106 13.10 -6.58 -2.09
N SER A 107 14.40 -6.32 -1.94
CA SER A 107 15.36 -7.19 -1.27
C SER A 107 15.42 -7.03 0.26
N THR A 108 14.73 -6.03 0.82
CA THR A 108 14.81 -5.70 2.24
C THR A 108 13.43 -5.70 2.92
N LEU A 109 12.38 -5.33 2.20
CA LEU A 109 11.01 -5.31 2.72
C LEU A 109 10.52 -6.71 3.03
N THR A 110 10.14 -6.93 4.28
CA THR A 110 9.50 -8.16 4.78
C THR A 110 8.03 -7.95 5.11
N THR A 111 7.64 -6.72 5.43
CA THR A 111 6.25 -6.34 5.74
C THR A 111 5.83 -5.12 4.93
N LEU A 112 4.74 -5.24 4.19
CA LEU A 112 4.17 -4.18 3.36
C LEU A 112 2.68 -4.00 3.67
N GLY A 113 2.28 -2.78 4.03
CA GLY A 113 0.88 -2.40 4.24
C GLY A 113 0.52 -1.17 3.43
N LEU A 114 -0.50 -1.26 2.56
CA LEU A 114 -0.86 -0.18 1.65
C LEU A 114 -2.37 0.12 1.63
N ASP A 115 -2.70 1.36 1.95
CA ASP A 115 -4.04 1.96 1.82
C ASP A 115 -4.08 2.87 0.57
N LEU A 116 -4.40 2.29 -0.58
CA LEU A 116 -4.43 2.95 -1.91
C LEU A 116 -5.86 3.04 -2.49
N TRP A 117 -6.87 3.18 -1.63
CA TRP A 117 -8.30 3.09 -1.95
C TRP A 117 -8.84 4.12 -2.98
N ARG A 118 -9.51 3.66 -4.05
CA ARG A 118 -10.20 4.50 -5.06
C ARG A 118 -11.72 4.56 -4.84
N ASP A 119 -12.31 5.74 -5.06
CA ASP A 119 -13.77 5.96 -5.09
C ASP A 119 -14.49 5.20 -6.23
N ARG A 120 -15.59 4.52 -5.87
CA ARG A 120 -16.49 3.69 -6.69
C ARG A 120 -17.28 4.49 -7.72
N GLU A 121 -17.47 5.80 -7.54
CA GLU A 121 -18.39 6.59 -8.38
C GLU A 121 -17.83 6.98 -9.78
N THR A 122 -16.65 6.46 -10.20
CA THR A 122 -16.06 6.75 -11.52
C THR A 122 -15.79 5.48 -12.34
N ASP A 123 -16.71 4.53 -12.26
CA ASP A 123 -16.68 3.19 -12.88
C ASP A 123 -16.71 3.19 -14.42
N ASP A 124 -16.58 4.33 -15.10
CA ASP A 124 -16.86 4.40 -16.54
C ASP A 124 -15.79 3.83 -17.48
N ASP A 125 -14.58 3.43 -17.06
CA ASP A 125 -13.53 3.11 -18.05
C ASP A 125 -12.47 2.04 -17.65
N GLY A 126 -12.79 0.92 -17.00
CA GLY A 126 -11.84 -0.22 -16.93
C GLY A 126 -10.48 0.03 -16.23
N TRP A 127 -10.41 1.05 -15.35
CA TRP A 127 -9.15 1.54 -14.75
C TRP A 127 -8.77 0.90 -13.41
N ASN A 128 -9.51 -0.09 -12.89
CA ASN A 128 -9.11 -0.78 -11.66
C ASN A 128 -8.23 -1.98 -11.97
N GLN A 129 -7.05 -1.75 -12.55
CA GLN A 129 -6.08 -2.83 -12.78
C GLN A 129 -5.60 -3.41 -11.44
N HIS A 130 -5.33 -4.72 -11.45
CA HIS A 130 -4.63 -5.42 -10.38
C HIS A 130 -3.22 -4.82 -10.18
N LEU A 131 -2.73 -4.85 -8.95
CA LEU A 131 -1.35 -4.50 -8.63
C LEU A 131 -0.51 -5.78 -8.53
N ASP A 132 0.67 -5.76 -9.17
CA ASP A 132 1.63 -6.86 -9.15
C ASP A 132 2.65 -6.68 -8.03
N PHE A 133 2.72 -7.65 -7.11
CA PHE A 133 3.63 -7.70 -5.98
C PHE A 133 4.71 -8.80 -6.09
N ARG A 134 4.84 -9.48 -7.24
CA ARG A 134 5.79 -10.60 -7.40
C ARG A 134 7.24 -10.19 -7.21
N GLU A 135 7.59 -8.96 -7.57
CA GLU A 135 8.94 -8.44 -7.43
C GLU A 135 9.39 -8.29 -5.97
N PHE A 136 8.45 -8.25 -5.00
CA PHE A 136 8.76 -8.11 -3.58
C PHE A 136 9.15 -9.45 -2.93
N ALA A 137 10.23 -10.06 -3.44
CA ALA A 137 10.64 -11.41 -3.07
C ALA A 137 10.84 -11.63 -1.56
N CYS A 138 11.20 -10.62 -0.79
CA CYS A 138 11.40 -10.75 0.66
C CYS A 138 10.13 -10.53 1.49
N VAL A 139 9.01 -10.08 0.89
CA VAL A 139 7.79 -9.79 1.62
C VAL A 139 7.15 -11.09 2.10
N GLU A 140 7.05 -11.21 3.42
CA GLU A 140 6.38 -12.30 4.12
C GLU A 140 4.98 -11.90 4.59
N LYS A 141 4.73 -10.59 4.78
CA LYS A 141 3.43 -10.06 5.23
C LYS A 141 2.95 -8.94 4.31
N LEU A 142 1.78 -9.12 3.72
CA LEU A 142 1.11 -8.12 2.89
C LEU A 142 -0.23 -7.75 3.53
N THR A 143 -0.45 -6.46 3.77
CA THR A 143 -1.75 -5.88 4.14
C THR A 143 -2.21 -4.98 3.03
N ILE A 144 -3.35 -5.29 2.43
CA ILE A 144 -3.86 -4.53 1.29
C ILE A 144 -5.38 -4.59 1.23
N GLU A 145 -5.97 -3.62 0.55
CA GLU A 145 -7.36 -3.68 0.17
C GLU A 145 -7.60 -4.73 -0.94
N GLU A 146 -8.70 -5.46 -0.81
CA GLU A 146 -9.01 -6.64 -1.60
C GLU A 146 -9.09 -6.36 -3.12
N ARG A 147 -9.72 -5.26 -3.55
CA ARG A 147 -9.88 -4.93 -4.98
C ARG A 147 -8.59 -4.43 -5.62
N MET A 148 -7.55 -4.16 -4.83
CA MET A 148 -6.21 -3.89 -5.38
C MET A 148 -5.56 -5.16 -5.92
N LEU A 149 -5.95 -6.34 -5.44
CA LEU A 149 -5.39 -7.61 -5.89
C LEU A 149 -6.05 -8.09 -7.18
N TRP A 150 -7.37 -8.20 -7.24
CA TRP A 150 -8.07 -8.72 -8.44
C TRP A 150 -8.58 -7.65 -9.39
N GLY A 151 -8.59 -6.38 -8.97
CA GLY A 151 -9.08 -5.27 -9.78
C GLY A 151 -10.61 -5.10 -9.76
N GLY A 152 -11.15 -4.39 -10.74
CA GLY A 152 -12.59 -4.21 -10.92
C GLY A 152 -13.27 -5.46 -11.50
N TYR A 153 -14.61 -5.53 -11.38
CA TYR A 153 -15.44 -6.67 -11.82
C TYR A 153 -15.31 -7.05 -13.29
N GLU A 154 -14.89 -6.11 -14.14
CA GLU A 154 -14.75 -6.33 -15.58
C GLU A 154 -13.41 -6.96 -15.96
N ASN A 155 -12.47 -7.08 -15.02
CA ASN A 155 -11.17 -7.67 -15.30
C ASN A 155 -11.21 -9.20 -15.17
N GLU A 156 -10.41 -9.86 -15.99
CA GLU A 156 -10.05 -11.25 -15.75
C GLU A 156 -9.34 -11.35 -14.39
N ILE A 157 -9.83 -12.24 -13.52
CA ILE A 157 -9.21 -12.51 -12.23
C ILE A 157 -7.86 -13.18 -12.51
N ALA A 158 -6.79 -12.46 -12.23
CA ALA A 158 -5.45 -13.00 -12.36
C ALA A 158 -5.18 -14.06 -11.28
N GLU A 159 -4.47 -15.12 -11.64
CA GLU A 159 -4.04 -16.14 -10.69
C GLU A 159 -3.11 -15.53 -9.62
N PRO A 160 -3.14 -16.04 -8.37
CA PRO A 160 -2.39 -15.43 -7.27
C PRO A 160 -0.88 -15.47 -7.48
N GLU A 161 -0.37 -16.51 -8.17
CA GLU A 161 1.05 -16.61 -8.54
C GLU A 161 1.51 -15.48 -9.48
N ASN A 162 0.56 -14.84 -10.18
CA ASN A 162 0.81 -13.69 -11.04
C ASN A 162 0.74 -12.35 -10.28
N LEU A 163 0.33 -12.35 -9.01
CA LEU A 163 0.06 -11.14 -8.23
C LEU A 163 0.84 -11.05 -6.93
N LEU A 164 1.06 -12.17 -6.24
CA LEU A 164 1.54 -12.17 -4.87
C LEU A 164 3.05 -12.43 -4.77
N PRO A 165 3.71 -11.94 -3.69
CA PRO A 165 5.08 -12.31 -3.40
C PRO A 165 5.22 -13.81 -3.19
N TYR A 166 6.30 -14.40 -3.71
CA TYR A 166 6.55 -15.84 -3.59
C TYR A 166 6.69 -16.32 -2.13
N ASN A 167 7.33 -15.52 -1.27
CA ASN A 167 7.58 -15.85 0.13
C ASN A 167 6.47 -15.38 1.09
N LEU A 168 5.29 -15.05 0.56
CA LEU A 168 4.18 -14.55 1.36
C LEU A 168 3.69 -15.63 2.34
N LYS A 169 3.71 -15.30 3.64
CA LYS A 169 3.21 -16.13 4.74
C LYS A 169 1.90 -15.62 5.32
N MET A 170 1.66 -14.31 5.22
CA MET A 170 0.48 -13.67 5.77
C MET A 170 -0.10 -12.66 4.80
N LEU A 171 -1.34 -12.90 4.37
CA LEU A 171 -2.15 -11.95 3.62
C LEU A 171 -3.25 -11.41 4.51
N THR A 172 -3.24 -10.11 4.78
CA THR A 172 -4.34 -9.42 5.46
C THR A 172 -5.08 -8.58 4.43
N LEU A 173 -6.37 -8.84 4.31
CA LEU A 173 -7.25 -8.01 3.51
C LEU A 173 -7.95 -7.03 4.42
N ASP A 174 -7.70 -5.75 4.19
CA ASP A 174 -8.39 -4.69 4.91
C ASP A 174 -9.83 -4.64 4.38
N ASP A 175 -10.74 -5.24 5.15
CA ASP A 175 -12.15 -5.37 4.82
C ASP A 175 -12.90 -4.04 4.96
N TRP A 176 -13.91 -3.93 4.11
CA TRP A 176 -14.85 -2.85 4.00
C TRP A 176 -16.08 -3.12 4.86
N PRO A 177 -16.47 -2.20 5.78
CA PRO A 177 -17.75 -2.29 6.45
C PRO A 177 -18.83 -1.72 5.52
N SER A 178 -19.33 -2.51 4.56
CA SER A 178 -20.72 -2.32 4.13
C SER A 178 -21.57 -3.53 4.38
N ALA A 179 -22.85 -3.23 4.59
CA ALA A 179 -23.96 -4.16 4.68
C ALA A 179 -24.10 -5.12 3.48
N HIS A 180 -23.28 -4.98 2.44
CA HIS A 180 -23.07 -5.97 1.39
C HIS A 180 -21.62 -6.42 1.49
N GLN A 181 -21.35 -7.44 2.31
CA GLN A 181 -20.14 -8.23 2.14
C GLN A 181 -20.14 -8.72 0.70
N GLU A 182 -19.19 -8.24 -0.09
CA GLU A 182 -19.06 -8.64 -1.48
C GLU A 182 -18.52 -10.08 -1.47
N LEU A 183 -19.45 -11.04 -1.41
CA LEU A 183 -19.16 -12.47 -1.39
C LEU A 183 -18.20 -12.88 -2.52
N ASP A 184 -18.15 -12.12 -3.60
CA ASP A 184 -17.28 -12.33 -4.75
C ASP A 184 -15.79 -12.31 -4.37
N GLY A 185 -15.34 -11.36 -3.55
CA GLY A 185 -13.94 -11.30 -3.10
C GLY A 185 -13.54 -12.49 -2.23
N LEU A 186 -14.44 -12.87 -1.32
CA LEU A 186 -14.28 -14.07 -0.50
C LEU A 186 -14.31 -15.36 -1.34
N ASN A 187 -15.12 -15.42 -2.39
CA ASN A 187 -15.19 -16.56 -3.31
C ASN A 187 -13.88 -16.74 -4.07
N ILE A 188 -13.25 -15.65 -4.54
CA ILE A 188 -11.94 -15.70 -5.20
C ILE A 188 -10.89 -16.29 -4.27
N LEU A 189 -10.81 -15.80 -3.02
CA LEU A 189 -9.87 -16.31 -2.04
C LEU A 189 -10.14 -17.77 -1.69
N TYR A 190 -11.41 -18.12 -1.52
CA TYR A 190 -11.82 -19.49 -1.26
C TYR A 190 -11.40 -20.41 -2.40
N GLU A 191 -11.55 -19.99 -3.66
CA GLU A 191 -11.09 -20.73 -4.83
C GLU A 191 -9.56 -20.90 -4.82
N TRP A 192 -8.79 -19.84 -4.59
CA TRP A 192 -7.33 -19.93 -4.51
C TRP A 192 -6.85 -20.88 -3.40
N ILE A 193 -7.49 -20.82 -2.23
CA ILE A 193 -7.19 -21.71 -1.10
C ILE A 193 -7.53 -23.16 -1.47
N THR A 194 -8.71 -23.41 -2.03
CA THR A 194 -9.17 -24.77 -2.35
C THR A 194 -8.37 -25.40 -3.50
N LEU A 195 -7.87 -24.59 -4.43
CA LEU A 195 -6.96 -25.02 -5.50
C LEU A 195 -5.50 -25.15 -5.05
N GLY A 196 -5.17 -24.80 -3.80
CA GLY A 196 -3.80 -24.87 -3.27
C GLY A 196 -2.85 -23.84 -3.89
N GLN A 197 -3.38 -22.74 -4.43
CA GLN A 197 -2.60 -21.70 -5.12
C GLN A 197 -1.95 -20.70 -4.15
N LEU A 198 -2.17 -20.87 -2.84
CA LEU A 198 -1.56 -20.06 -1.77
C LEU A 198 -0.76 -20.96 -0.80
N PRO A 199 0.21 -21.76 -1.29
CA PRO A 199 0.80 -22.85 -0.51
C PRO A 199 1.66 -22.39 0.67
N ASN A 200 2.08 -21.13 0.69
CA ASN A 200 2.99 -20.58 1.69
C ASN A 200 2.27 -19.78 2.79
N LEU A 201 0.94 -19.60 2.70
CA LEU A 201 0.18 -18.90 3.73
C LEU A 201 0.03 -19.78 4.99
N GLU A 202 0.35 -19.19 6.15
CA GLU A 202 0.29 -19.82 7.49
C GLU A 202 -1.05 -19.59 8.22
#